data_AF-A0A3D3R3G0-F1
#
_entry.id   AF-A0A3D3R3G0-F1
#
_cell.length_a   1.000
_cell.length_b   1.000
_cell.length_c   1.000
_cell.angle_alpha   90.00
_cell.angle_beta   90.00
_cell.angle_gamma   90.00
#
_symmetry.space_group_name_H-M   'P 1'
#
loop_
_entity.id
_entity.type
_entity.pdbx_description
1 polymer ?
#
loop_
_entity_poly.entity_id
_entity_poly.type
_entity_poly.pdbx_seq_one_letter_code
_entity_poly.pdbx_strand_id
1 'polypeptide(L)'
;MAKQAADQLLKLGSTMKGEVRGQGVQIFTKENLPPDTVPFALSKVTLPQGLELTPEIAEHLAALPQCYGIHTSNIKNADLLANIPVLRMCSGVHLFKSDITEAAFEKLALQDPDGFFNLDGTQVSSKLIKQIDLECPYLSIYSNRGKALRWLEILYDERKKNENKKVNQPEESPTPLTDEEQVAFERDTAEWVIGLGGKVSLKKAHGVESLVSSMDQLPAEPFRILTVTFEKSDQKVTLPNLSRLSRLLTLHSLNISDCNLQPDALQGLEFSSSMTHFHMARTPAKTSDLSKTRGLEYLDTFEVSASQVNDRFQFLDQMPNLRDFRLWTPITRALNDLAKSSGFKQTNLRFLNLYTAGRAFDSAAIHELQSEKPGMSIIVNAPKQRPRYLGIPVAREAAIELLNRGCVIEAPGPGQIFIPFNKSHSPSETELFTPLKVILPPGLKFTPEIAEAFSRLPPFIKLESEGVKNADLLAAVPLLCLCSGVQLTDSDLSDQGFETFFRNHPDGYLHAKGTRITKEKADQVDREFRFAAFNTDHVTGMRWLAEKQRSESEPE
;
A
#
# COMPACT_ATOMS: atom_id res chain seq x y z
N MET A 1 11.53 -31.76 -16.26
CA MET A 1 10.14 -32.17 -15.89
C MET A 1 9.15 -31.03 -16.14
N ALA A 2 9.36 -29.83 -15.55
CA ALA A 2 8.48 -28.68 -15.74
C ALA A 2 8.30 -28.23 -17.20
N LYS A 3 9.38 -28.18 -17.99
CA LYS A 3 9.30 -27.87 -19.43
C LYS A 3 8.49 -28.90 -20.20
N GLN A 4 8.73 -30.19 -19.93
CA GLN A 4 8.02 -31.29 -20.58
C GLN A 4 6.53 -31.24 -20.27
N ALA A 5 6.15 -30.98 -19.02
CA ALA A 5 4.76 -30.79 -18.62
C ALA A 5 4.12 -29.58 -19.32
N ALA A 6 4.83 -28.45 -19.40
CA ALA A 6 4.38 -27.27 -20.13
C ALA A 6 4.18 -27.55 -21.62
N ASP A 7 5.12 -28.26 -22.26
CA ASP A 7 5.02 -28.68 -23.67
C ASP A 7 3.80 -29.57 -23.93
N GLN A 8 3.51 -30.54 -23.04
CA GLN A 8 2.34 -31.40 -23.20
C GLN A 8 1.02 -30.61 -23.06
N LEU A 9 0.93 -29.71 -22.09
CA LEU A 9 -0.26 -28.87 -21.91
C LEU A 9 -0.46 -27.88 -23.07
N LEU A 10 0.62 -27.33 -23.63
CA LEU A 10 0.56 -26.50 -24.84
C LEU A 10 0.06 -27.29 -26.06
N LYS A 11 0.47 -28.57 -26.22
CA LYS A 11 -0.05 -29.44 -27.29
C LYS A 11 -1.54 -29.70 -27.19
N LEU A 12 -2.08 -29.71 -25.97
CA LEU A 12 -3.52 -29.83 -25.73
C LEU A 12 -4.29 -28.54 -26.06
N GLY A 13 -3.61 -27.46 -26.45
CA GLY A 13 -4.20 -26.16 -26.78
C GLY A 13 -4.29 -25.22 -25.58
N SER A 14 -3.59 -25.52 -24.48
CA SER A 14 -3.51 -24.58 -23.36
C SER A 14 -2.72 -23.34 -23.77
N THR A 15 -3.01 -22.21 -23.14
CA THR A 15 -2.18 -21.00 -23.28
C THR A 15 -1.49 -20.70 -21.97
N MET A 16 -0.22 -20.34 -22.06
CA MET A 16 0.62 -20.09 -20.89
C MET A 16 1.23 -18.70 -21.01
N LYS A 17 1.08 -17.90 -19.96
CA LYS A 17 1.74 -16.61 -19.80
C LYS A 17 2.64 -16.71 -18.59
N GLY A 18 3.86 -16.22 -18.70
CA GLY A 18 4.82 -16.30 -17.62
C GLY A 18 6.09 -15.57 -17.94
N GLU A 19 7.11 -15.77 -17.13
CA GLU A 19 8.36 -15.02 -17.21
C GLU A 19 9.57 -15.94 -17.15
N VAL A 20 10.59 -15.54 -17.90
CA VAL A 20 11.95 -16.08 -17.80
C VAL A 20 12.80 -14.98 -17.18
N ARG A 21 13.60 -15.32 -16.17
CA ARG A 21 14.41 -14.35 -15.44
C ARG A 21 15.27 -13.52 -16.41
N GLY A 22 15.00 -12.22 -16.49
CA GLY A 22 15.72 -11.27 -17.36
C GLY A 22 15.24 -11.19 -18.82
N GLN A 23 14.08 -11.77 -19.16
CA GLN A 23 13.48 -11.67 -20.50
C GLN A 23 12.05 -11.08 -20.50
N GLY A 24 11.57 -10.65 -19.33
CA GLY A 24 10.23 -10.11 -19.16
C GLY A 24 9.12 -11.17 -19.29
N VAL A 25 7.87 -10.67 -19.32
CA VAL A 25 6.68 -11.53 -19.40
C VAL A 25 6.38 -11.85 -20.86
N GLN A 26 6.25 -13.12 -21.17
CA GLN A 26 5.97 -13.62 -22.49
C GLN A 26 4.83 -14.65 -22.50
N ILE A 27 4.25 -14.84 -23.67
CA ILE A 27 3.36 -15.97 -23.93
C ILE A 27 4.26 -17.13 -24.35
N PHE A 28 4.18 -18.23 -23.61
CA PHE A 28 4.93 -19.43 -23.93
C PHE A 28 4.24 -20.19 -25.05
N THR A 29 5.02 -20.51 -26.08
CA THR A 29 4.73 -21.44 -27.16
C THR A 29 5.74 -22.59 -27.08
N LYS A 30 5.51 -23.64 -27.86
CA LYS A 30 6.43 -24.78 -27.92
C LYS A 30 7.85 -24.37 -28.32
N GLU A 31 7.96 -23.35 -29.17
CA GLU A 31 9.21 -22.88 -29.77
C GLU A 31 10.01 -21.96 -28.83
N ASN A 32 9.35 -21.28 -27.89
CA ASN A 32 9.99 -20.32 -26.99
C ASN A 32 10.00 -20.76 -25.51
N LEU A 33 9.59 -21.99 -25.22
CA LEU A 33 9.70 -22.57 -23.88
C LEU A 33 11.18 -22.65 -23.46
N PRO A 34 11.53 -22.18 -22.25
CA PRO A 34 12.91 -22.20 -21.78
C PRO A 34 13.49 -23.62 -21.76
N PRO A 35 14.80 -23.78 -21.97
CA PRO A 35 15.48 -25.07 -21.74
C PRO A 35 15.24 -25.57 -20.31
N ASP A 36 15.31 -26.89 -20.07
CA ASP A 36 15.08 -27.49 -18.74
C ASP A 36 16.03 -26.95 -17.64
N THR A 37 17.13 -26.31 -18.03
CA THR A 37 18.12 -25.70 -17.14
C THR A 37 17.79 -24.25 -16.74
N VAL A 38 16.76 -23.65 -17.33
CA VAL A 38 16.38 -22.25 -17.11
C VAL A 38 15.06 -22.19 -16.33
N PRO A 39 15.06 -21.71 -15.07
CA PRO A 39 13.83 -21.53 -14.32
C PRO A 39 12.91 -20.50 -14.97
N PHE A 40 11.61 -20.78 -14.95
CA PHE A 40 10.56 -19.88 -15.40
C PHE A 40 9.33 -20.03 -14.50
N ALA A 41 8.56 -18.95 -14.35
CA ALA A 41 7.33 -18.93 -13.57
C ALA A 41 6.13 -18.65 -14.48
N LEU A 42 4.96 -19.15 -14.11
CA LEU A 42 3.72 -18.98 -14.86
C LEU A 42 2.82 -17.99 -14.12
N SER A 43 2.51 -16.86 -14.75
CA SER A 43 1.52 -15.91 -14.22
C SER A 43 0.09 -16.39 -14.50
N LYS A 44 -0.12 -17.13 -15.58
CA LYS A 44 -1.43 -17.66 -15.95
C LYS A 44 -1.32 -18.89 -16.83
N VAL A 45 -2.10 -19.91 -16.51
CA VAL A 45 -2.38 -21.07 -17.37
C VAL A 45 -3.86 -21.08 -17.71
N THR A 46 -4.20 -21.08 -18.99
CA THR A 46 -5.59 -21.23 -19.45
C THR A 46 -5.74 -22.56 -20.15
N LEU A 47 -6.60 -23.43 -19.61
CA LEU A 47 -6.93 -24.70 -20.24
C LEU A 47 -7.93 -24.49 -21.39
N PRO A 48 -7.88 -25.33 -22.43
CA PRO A 48 -8.86 -25.35 -23.50
C PRO A 48 -10.28 -25.48 -22.95
N GLN A 49 -11.22 -24.76 -23.56
CA GLN A 49 -12.62 -24.90 -23.23
C GLN A 49 -13.10 -26.33 -23.55
N GLY A 50 -13.85 -26.95 -22.63
CA GLY A 50 -14.37 -28.30 -22.87
C GLY A 50 -13.37 -29.42 -22.61
N LEU A 51 -12.15 -29.12 -22.13
CA LEU A 51 -11.13 -30.13 -21.88
C LEU A 51 -11.63 -31.16 -20.85
N GLU A 52 -11.49 -32.45 -21.17
CA GLU A 52 -11.70 -33.54 -20.24
C GLU A 52 -10.39 -33.84 -19.51
N LEU A 53 -10.36 -33.58 -18.20
CA LEU A 53 -9.18 -33.86 -17.40
C LEU A 53 -9.00 -35.37 -17.24
N THR A 54 -7.78 -35.82 -17.51
CA THR A 54 -7.31 -37.19 -17.24
C THR A 54 -6.25 -37.15 -16.13
N PRO A 55 -5.95 -38.28 -15.46
CA PRO A 55 -4.85 -38.35 -14.49
C PRO A 55 -3.51 -37.86 -15.06
N GLU A 56 -3.21 -38.19 -16.33
CA GLU A 56 -2.00 -37.73 -17.03
C GLU A 56 -1.96 -36.19 -17.17
N ILE A 57 -3.09 -35.56 -17.53
CA ILE A 57 -3.19 -34.10 -17.60
C ILE A 57 -3.02 -33.48 -16.20
N ALA A 58 -3.59 -34.10 -15.16
CA ALA A 58 -3.43 -33.65 -13.79
C ALA A 58 -1.97 -33.78 -13.31
N GLU A 59 -1.25 -34.83 -13.70
CA GLU A 59 0.19 -34.98 -13.45
C GLU A 59 1.01 -33.89 -14.14
N HIS A 60 0.67 -33.54 -15.39
CA HIS A 60 1.32 -32.42 -16.07
C HIS A 60 1.06 -31.09 -15.36
N LEU A 61 -0.18 -30.83 -14.93
CA LEU A 61 -0.51 -29.66 -14.14
C LEU A 61 0.28 -29.63 -12.81
N ALA A 62 0.39 -30.77 -12.12
CA ALA A 62 1.16 -30.88 -10.87
C ALA A 62 2.67 -30.69 -11.06
N ALA A 63 3.19 -31.01 -12.24
CA ALA A 63 4.60 -30.86 -12.59
C ALA A 63 4.96 -29.46 -13.13
N LEU A 64 3.98 -28.55 -13.29
CA LEU A 64 4.24 -27.17 -13.67
C LEU A 64 5.12 -26.46 -12.63
N PRO A 65 5.95 -25.49 -13.06
CA PRO A 65 6.63 -24.60 -12.12
C PRO A 65 5.59 -23.69 -11.44
N GLN A 66 6.04 -22.86 -10.49
CA GLN A 66 5.16 -21.94 -9.76
C GLN A 66 4.18 -21.22 -10.69
N CYS A 67 2.89 -21.39 -10.42
CA CYS A 67 1.79 -20.87 -11.21
C CYS A 67 0.92 -19.96 -10.34
N TYR A 68 0.70 -18.72 -10.77
CA TYR A 68 -0.09 -17.74 -10.03
C TYR A 68 -1.59 -17.77 -10.36
N GLY A 69 -2.01 -18.41 -11.45
CA GLY A 69 -3.42 -18.51 -11.77
C GLY A 69 -3.77 -19.57 -12.81
N ILE A 70 -4.86 -20.30 -12.55
CA ILE A 70 -5.40 -21.29 -13.48
C ILE A 70 -6.80 -20.89 -13.90
N HIS A 71 -7.03 -20.85 -15.21
CA HIS A 71 -8.31 -20.52 -15.80
C HIS A 71 -8.84 -21.70 -16.59
N THR A 72 -10.03 -22.16 -16.23
CA THR A 72 -10.73 -23.23 -16.91
C THR A 72 -12.16 -22.81 -17.23
N SER A 73 -12.69 -23.35 -18.32
CA SER A 73 -14.05 -23.09 -18.76
C SER A 73 -14.66 -24.36 -19.32
N ASN A 74 -15.78 -24.79 -18.74
CA ASN A 74 -16.53 -25.97 -19.15
C ASN A 74 -15.69 -27.25 -19.19
N ILE A 75 -14.74 -27.42 -18.26
CA ILE A 75 -13.93 -28.64 -18.19
C ILE A 75 -14.73 -29.80 -17.57
N LYS A 76 -14.37 -31.03 -17.94
CA LYS A 76 -14.89 -32.27 -17.36
C LYS A 76 -13.87 -32.92 -16.44
N ASN A 77 -14.35 -33.72 -15.47
CA ASN A 77 -13.55 -34.35 -14.43
C ASN A 77 -12.75 -33.34 -13.59
N ALA A 78 -13.35 -32.18 -13.28
CA ALA A 78 -12.71 -31.10 -12.53
C ALA A 78 -12.24 -31.53 -11.13
N ASP A 79 -12.79 -32.62 -10.57
CA ASP A 79 -12.38 -33.20 -9.29
C ASP A 79 -10.89 -33.61 -9.24
N LEU A 80 -10.28 -33.90 -10.40
CA LEU A 80 -8.84 -34.21 -10.48
C LEU A 80 -7.95 -33.03 -10.07
N LEU A 81 -8.49 -31.80 -10.09
CA LEU A 81 -7.78 -30.61 -9.60
C LEU A 81 -7.54 -30.66 -8.10
N ALA A 82 -8.39 -31.35 -7.33
CA ALA A 82 -8.30 -31.38 -5.86
C ALA A 82 -7.04 -32.05 -5.30
N ASN A 83 -6.20 -32.65 -6.14
CA ASN A 83 -4.95 -33.31 -5.71
C ASN A 83 -3.70 -32.64 -6.29
N ILE A 84 -3.83 -31.46 -6.90
CA ILE A 84 -2.74 -30.79 -7.62
C ILE A 84 -2.02 -29.80 -6.68
N PRO A 85 -0.79 -30.09 -6.22
CA PRO A 85 -0.12 -29.27 -5.20
C PRO A 85 0.18 -27.84 -5.66
N VAL A 86 0.40 -27.63 -6.96
CA VAL A 86 0.69 -26.28 -7.50
C VAL A 86 -0.50 -25.32 -7.35
N LEU A 87 -1.73 -25.84 -7.20
CA LEU A 87 -2.92 -25.00 -6.99
C LEU A 87 -2.89 -24.28 -5.64
N ARG A 88 -2.18 -24.82 -4.63
CA ARG A 88 -1.95 -24.14 -3.35
C ARG A 88 -1.13 -22.84 -3.48
N MET A 89 -0.38 -22.68 -4.57
CA MET A 89 0.45 -21.50 -4.82
C MET A 89 -0.21 -20.53 -5.80
N CYS A 90 -1.40 -20.87 -6.31
CA CYS A 90 -2.13 -20.02 -7.24
C CYS A 90 -2.85 -18.91 -6.48
N SER A 91 -2.59 -17.66 -6.85
CA SER A 91 -3.33 -16.49 -6.37
C SER A 91 -4.75 -16.39 -6.93
N GLY A 92 -5.17 -17.34 -7.78
CA GLY A 92 -6.57 -17.48 -8.20
C GLY A 92 -6.86 -18.70 -9.09
N VAL A 93 -7.91 -19.45 -8.74
CA VAL A 93 -8.40 -20.59 -9.52
C VAL A 93 -9.80 -20.28 -10.05
N HIS A 94 -9.93 -20.23 -11.37
CA HIS A 94 -11.20 -19.97 -12.06
C HIS A 94 -11.74 -21.25 -12.68
N LEU A 95 -12.85 -21.74 -12.13
CA LEU A 95 -13.59 -22.92 -12.58
C LEU A 95 -14.95 -22.49 -13.14
N PHE A 96 -14.97 -21.97 -14.36
CA PHE A 96 -16.23 -21.53 -14.97
C PHE A 96 -17.00 -22.72 -15.55
N LYS A 97 -18.28 -22.89 -15.20
CA LYS A 97 -19.18 -23.94 -15.73
C LYS A 97 -18.59 -25.36 -15.68
N SER A 98 -17.71 -25.61 -14.73
CA SER A 98 -16.98 -26.89 -14.60
C SER A 98 -17.74 -27.86 -13.70
N ASP A 99 -17.54 -29.16 -13.91
CA ASP A 99 -18.28 -30.25 -13.23
C ASP A 99 -17.73 -30.62 -11.85
N ILE A 100 -17.06 -29.69 -11.17
CA ILE A 100 -16.46 -29.94 -9.85
C ILE A 100 -17.53 -30.30 -8.81
N THR A 101 -17.29 -31.38 -8.08
CA THR A 101 -18.16 -31.84 -7.00
C THR A 101 -17.89 -31.08 -5.71
N GLU A 102 -18.89 -31.08 -4.83
CA GLU A 102 -18.78 -30.48 -3.50
C GLU A 102 -17.63 -31.06 -2.67
N ALA A 103 -17.45 -32.38 -2.69
CA ALA A 103 -16.37 -33.06 -1.96
C ALA A 103 -14.98 -32.72 -2.51
N ALA A 104 -14.84 -32.54 -3.82
CA ALA A 104 -13.58 -32.11 -4.42
C ALA A 104 -13.28 -30.64 -4.11
N PHE A 105 -14.30 -29.78 -4.13
CA PHE A 105 -14.14 -28.38 -3.78
C PHE A 105 -13.77 -28.19 -2.31
N GLU A 106 -14.39 -28.93 -1.39
CA GLU A 106 -14.03 -28.90 0.03
C GLU A 106 -12.55 -29.26 0.25
N LYS A 107 -12.03 -30.26 -0.46
CA LYS A 107 -10.60 -30.59 -0.44
C LYS A 107 -9.72 -29.47 -0.98
N LEU A 108 -10.13 -28.78 -2.05
CA LEU A 108 -9.40 -27.64 -2.59
C LEU A 108 -9.37 -26.47 -1.59
N ALA A 109 -10.51 -26.17 -0.97
CA ALA A 109 -10.62 -25.13 0.04
C ALA A 109 -9.70 -25.39 1.25
N LEU A 110 -9.60 -26.65 1.71
CA LEU A 110 -8.71 -27.03 2.81
C LEU A 110 -7.23 -27.00 2.44
N GLN A 111 -6.89 -27.17 1.14
CA GLN A 111 -5.50 -27.09 0.67
C GLN A 111 -4.99 -25.65 0.60
N ASP A 112 -5.89 -24.70 0.36
CA ASP A 112 -5.58 -23.28 0.25
C ASP A 112 -6.62 -22.43 1.02
N PRO A 113 -6.55 -22.41 2.37
CA PRO A 113 -7.55 -21.76 3.20
C PRO A 113 -7.50 -20.23 3.16
N ASP A 114 -6.55 -19.64 2.43
CA ASP A 114 -6.34 -18.20 2.24
C ASP A 114 -6.45 -17.78 0.75
N GLY A 115 -6.80 -18.73 -0.12
CA GLY A 115 -6.79 -18.60 -1.57
C GLY A 115 -7.98 -17.87 -2.18
N PHE A 116 -8.08 -17.94 -3.51
CA PHE A 116 -9.20 -17.42 -4.28
C PHE A 116 -9.76 -18.46 -5.26
N PHE A 117 -11.08 -18.68 -5.18
CA PHE A 117 -11.81 -19.55 -6.10
C PHE A 117 -12.98 -18.81 -6.75
N ASN A 118 -13.01 -18.81 -8.08
CA ASN A 118 -14.18 -18.41 -8.85
C ASN A 118 -14.87 -19.66 -9.41
N LEU A 119 -16.09 -19.92 -8.95
CA LEU A 119 -16.88 -21.12 -9.21
C LEU A 119 -18.16 -20.82 -10.00
N ASP A 120 -18.18 -19.74 -10.78
CA ASP A 120 -19.35 -19.32 -11.53
C ASP A 120 -19.86 -20.43 -12.46
N GLY A 121 -21.13 -20.78 -12.30
CA GLY A 121 -21.79 -21.80 -13.14
C GLY A 121 -21.42 -23.25 -12.80
N THR A 122 -20.68 -23.50 -11.72
CA THR A 122 -20.46 -24.86 -11.18
C THR A 122 -21.69 -25.36 -10.38
N GLN A 123 -21.61 -26.59 -9.89
CA GLN A 123 -22.67 -27.21 -9.10
C GLN A 123 -22.53 -27.01 -7.58
N VAL A 124 -21.46 -26.38 -7.11
CA VAL A 124 -21.19 -26.13 -5.69
C VAL A 124 -22.35 -25.33 -5.07
N SER A 125 -22.94 -25.84 -3.98
CA SER A 125 -24.12 -25.21 -3.38
C SER A 125 -23.76 -24.00 -2.53
N SER A 126 -24.74 -23.10 -2.37
CA SER A 126 -24.65 -21.98 -1.42
C SER A 126 -24.49 -22.44 0.03
N LYS A 127 -24.97 -23.64 0.37
CA LYS A 127 -24.83 -24.25 1.69
C LYS A 127 -23.37 -24.59 1.98
N LEU A 128 -22.70 -25.26 1.04
CA LEU A 128 -21.28 -25.59 1.19
C LEU A 128 -20.41 -24.33 1.22
N ILE A 129 -20.68 -23.34 0.35
CA ILE A 129 -19.94 -22.07 0.35
C ILE A 129 -20.01 -21.41 1.74
N LYS A 130 -21.19 -21.37 2.37
CA LYS A 130 -21.34 -20.83 3.72
C LYS A 130 -20.63 -21.65 4.79
N GLN A 131 -20.62 -22.98 4.66
CA GLN A 131 -19.90 -23.85 5.59
C GLN A 131 -18.39 -23.60 5.49
N ILE A 132 -17.84 -23.55 4.28
CA ILE A 132 -16.41 -23.27 4.05
C ILE A 132 -16.05 -21.85 4.49
N ASP A 133 -16.91 -20.86 4.27
CA ASP A 133 -16.72 -19.49 4.80
C ASP A 133 -16.63 -19.47 6.33
N LEU A 134 -17.27 -20.43 7.01
CA LEU A 134 -17.15 -20.59 8.46
C LEU A 134 -15.85 -21.29 8.89
N GLU A 135 -15.43 -22.32 8.15
CA GLU A 135 -14.29 -23.19 8.48
C GLU A 135 -12.94 -22.65 8.00
N CYS A 136 -12.93 -21.93 6.88
CA CYS A 136 -11.77 -21.31 6.23
C CYS A 136 -12.04 -19.80 6.03
N PRO A 137 -12.03 -18.98 7.08
CA PRO A 137 -12.52 -17.61 7.03
C PRO A 137 -11.76 -16.68 6.07
N TYR A 138 -10.50 -16.97 5.77
CA TYR A 138 -9.62 -16.19 4.89
C TYR A 138 -9.72 -16.58 3.41
N LEU A 139 -10.46 -17.64 3.11
CA LEU A 139 -10.67 -18.13 1.75
C LEU A 139 -11.71 -17.26 1.03
N SER A 140 -11.34 -16.72 -0.12
CA SER A 140 -12.23 -15.93 -0.95
C SER A 140 -12.92 -16.80 -2.00
N ILE A 141 -14.24 -16.93 -1.91
CA ILE A 141 -15.03 -17.70 -2.87
C ILE A 141 -16.00 -16.78 -3.59
N TYR A 142 -15.99 -16.82 -4.92
CA TYR A 142 -16.95 -16.16 -5.77
C TYR A 142 -17.77 -17.17 -6.57
N SER A 143 -19.08 -17.12 -6.44
CA SER A 143 -20.01 -17.91 -7.26
C SER A 143 -21.31 -17.13 -7.46
N ASN A 144 -21.97 -17.35 -8.59
CA ASN A 144 -23.36 -16.94 -8.81
C ASN A 144 -24.34 -17.51 -7.76
N ARG A 145 -23.95 -18.55 -7.00
CA ARG A 145 -24.76 -19.16 -5.93
C ARG A 145 -24.41 -18.64 -4.53
N GLY A 146 -23.33 -17.88 -4.36
CA GLY A 146 -22.91 -17.38 -3.04
C GLY A 146 -21.48 -16.83 -3.04
N LYS A 147 -21.13 -16.15 -1.95
CA LYS A 147 -19.78 -15.64 -1.72
C LYS A 147 -19.31 -16.03 -0.33
N ALA A 148 -18.02 -16.29 -0.19
CA ALA A 148 -17.32 -16.43 1.08
C ALA A 148 -16.37 -15.23 1.24
N LEU A 149 -16.62 -14.40 2.24
CA LEU A 149 -15.94 -13.11 2.48
C LEU A 149 -15.74 -12.84 3.98
N ARG A 150 -15.85 -13.86 4.84
CA ARG A 150 -15.89 -13.69 6.29
C ARG A 150 -14.62 -13.05 6.86
N TRP A 151 -13.47 -13.15 6.20
CA TRP A 151 -12.27 -12.39 6.59
C TRP A 151 -12.48 -10.88 6.60
N LEU A 152 -13.33 -10.32 5.74
CA LEU A 152 -13.69 -8.91 5.79
C LEU A 152 -14.45 -8.58 7.07
N GLU A 153 -15.33 -9.49 7.52
CA GLU A 153 -16.05 -9.36 8.79
C GLU A 153 -15.13 -9.57 10.00
N ILE A 154 -14.17 -10.50 9.93
CA ILE A 154 -13.17 -10.73 11.00
C ILE A 154 -12.24 -9.52 11.12
N LEU A 155 -11.75 -8.97 10.02
CA LEU A 155 -10.99 -7.71 10.02
C LEU A 155 -11.80 -6.57 10.62
N TYR A 156 -13.12 -6.55 10.38
CA TYR A 156 -14.03 -5.56 10.93
C TYR A 156 -14.29 -5.76 12.43
N ASP A 157 -14.53 -6.99 12.88
CA ASP A 157 -14.79 -7.35 14.28
C ASP A 157 -13.53 -7.29 15.15
N GLU A 158 -12.35 -7.61 14.62
CA GLU A 158 -11.07 -7.40 15.29
C GLU A 158 -10.77 -5.92 15.44
N ARG A 159 -11.09 -5.09 14.45
CA ARG A 159 -11.05 -3.62 14.58
C ARG A 159 -12.01 -3.13 15.66
N LYS A 160 -13.26 -3.61 15.66
CA LYS A 160 -14.29 -3.22 16.63
C LYS A 160 -13.97 -3.69 18.06
N LYS A 161 -13.34 -4.85 18.23
CA LYS A 161 -12.81 -5.32 19.52
C LYS A 161 -11.63 -4.48 19.99
N ASN A 162 -10.79 -3.99 19.07
CA ASN A 162 -9.73 -3.04 19.38
C ASN A 162 -10.28 -1.63 19.71
N GLU A 163 -11.42 -1.24 19.14
CA GLU A 163 -12.18 -0.05 19.55
C GLU A 163 -12.77 -0.20 20.97
N ASN A 164 -13.35 -1.35 21.31
CA ASN A 164 -13.89 -1.61 22.65
C ASN A 164 -12.82 -1.85 23.73
N LYS A 165 -11.54 -2.08 23.36
CA LYS A 165 -10.40 -2.06 24.28
C LYS A 165 -9.91 -0.63 24.60
N LYS A 166 -10.42 0.42 23.93
CA LYS A 166 -10.28 1.81 24.38
C LYS A 166 -11.32 2.18 25.45
N VAL A 167 -11.44 1.37 26.50
CA VAL A 167 -12.03 1.80 27.78
C VAL A 167 -11.14 1.25 28.88
N ASN A 168 -10.02 1.94 29.06
CA ASN A 168 -9.30 2.19 30.32
C ASN A 168 -8.18 3.16 29.96
N GLN A 169 -8.56 4.37 29.53
CA GLN A 169 -7.65 5.52 29.57
C GLN A 169 -7.41 5.84 31.04
N PRO A 170 -6.15 5.91 31.52
CA PRO A 170 -5.84 6.75 32.67
C PRO A 170 -6.19 8.20 32.30
N GLU A 171 -6.92 8.87 33.17
CA GLU A 171 -7.18 10.30 33.14
C GLU A 171 -5.86 11.06 33.02
N GLU A 172 -5.64 11.73 31.87
CA GLU A 172 -4.79 12.92 31.64
C GLU A 172 -4.54 13.08 30.12
N SER A 173 -5.61 13.19 29.33
CA SER A 173 -5.51 13.81 28.01
C SER A 173 -5.69 15.33 28.22
N PRO A 174 -4.78 16.20 27.79
CA PRO A 174 -4.97 17.64 27.92
C PRO A 174 -6.24 18.07 27.19
N THR A 175 -6.96 19.03 27.78
CA THR A 175 -8.19 19.59 27.21
C THR A 175 -7.95 20.04 25.76
N PRO A 176 -8.86 19.73 24.81
CA PRO A 176 -8.72 20.17 23.43
C PRO A 176 -8.58 21.70 23.34
N LEU A 177 -7.60 22.19 22.58
CA LEU A 177 -7.45 23.62 22.30
C LEU A 177 -8.64 24.14 21.49
N THR A 178 -8.99 25.41 21.70
CA THR A 178 -9.83 26.17 20.77
C THR A 178 -9.09 26.37 19.43
N ASP A 179 -9.81 26.73 18.37
CA ASP A 179 -9.20 26.91 17.05
C ASP A 179 -8.17 28.06 17.03
N GLU A 180 -8.43 29.15 17.78
CA GLU A 180 -7.51 30.28 17.97
C GLU A 180 -6.23 29.85 18.70
N GLU A 181 -6.38 29.11 19.80
CA GLU A 181 -5.23 28.58 20.55
C GLU A 181 -4.41 27.60 19.71
N GLN A 182 -5.06 26.77 18.88
CA GLN A 182 -4.37 25.88 17.97
C GLN A 182 -3.58 26.66 16.92
N VAL A 183 -4.14 27.73 16.33
CA VAL A 183 -3.41 28.61 15.39
C VAL A 183 -2.19 29.25 16.06
N ALA A 184 -2.34 29.77 17.27
CA ALA A 184 -1.22 30.32 18.02
C ALA A 184 -0.14 29.25 18.31
N PHE A 185 -0.56 28.05 18.69
CA PHE A 185 0.33 26.93 18.98
C PHE A 185 1.14 26.46 17.76
N GLU A 186 0.52 26.41 16.58
CA GLU A 186 1.20 26.06 15.32
C GLU A 186 2.29 27.09 14.99
N ARG A 187 2.00 28.39 15.15
CA ARG A 187 2.99 29.44 14.93
C ARG A 187 4.14 29.36 15.91
N ASP A 188 3.85 29.28 17.22
CA ASP A 188 4.87 29.14 18.27
C ASP A 188 5.75 27.89 18.05
N THR A 189 5.15 26.80 17.57
CA THR A 189 5.90 25.58 17.25
C THR A 189 6.76 25.73 16.00
N ALA A 190 6.28 26.41 14.95
CA ALA A 190 7.08 26.70 13.76
C ALA A 190 8.29 27.58 14.10
N GLU A 191 8.06 28.64 14.87
CA GLU A 191 9.11 29.53 15.36
C GLU A 191 10.14 28.76 16.19
N TRP A 192 9.69 27.89 17.10
CA TRP A 192 10.58 27.03 17.87
C TRP A 192 11.41 26.07 17.00
N VAL A 193 10.82 25.39 16.01
CA VAL A 193 11.56 24.52 15.09
C VAL A 193 12.61 25.30 14.31
N ILE A 194 12.24 26.47 13.77
CA ILE A 194 13.16 27.35 13.04
C ILE A 194 14.29 27.84 13.95
N GLY A 195 13.97 28.19 15.20
CA GLY A 195 14.96 28.60 16.21
C GLY A 195 15.96 27.49 16.56
N LEU A 196 15.58 26.22 16.43
CA LEU A 196 16.48 25.07 16.55
C LEU A 196 17.34 24.83 15.29
N GLY A 197 17.11 25.57 14.20
CA GLY A 197 17.77 25.36 12.91
C GLY A 197 17.06 24.36 11.99
N GLY A 198 15.81 24.02 12.31
CA GLY A 198 14.95 23.18 11.47
C GLY A 198 14.20 23.96 10.41
N LYS A 199 13.40 23.24 9.64
CA LYS A 199 12.51 23.76 8.59
C LYS A 199 11.14 23.16 8.76
N VAL A 200 10.11 23.93 8.41
CA VAL A 200 8.72 23.45 8.44
C VAL A 200 8.06 23.64 7.08
N SER A 201 7.30 22.63 6.64
CA SER A 201 6.39 22.79 5.50
C SER A 201 5.04 23.26 5.99
N LEU A 202 4.53 24.31 5.35
CA LEU A 202 3.29 24.97 5.76
C LEU A 202 2.17 24.72 4.76
N LYS A 203 1.00 24.36 5.27
CA LYS A 203 -0.28 24.42 4.56
C LYS A 203 -0.98 25.73 4.91
N LYS A 204 -1.35 26.51 3.89
CA LYS A 204 -1.99 27.83 4.03
C LYS A 204 -3.41 27.78 3.50
N ALA A 205 -4.24 28.71 3.97
CA ALA A 205 -5.59 28.93 3.48
C ALA A 205 -5.63 29.18 1.96
N HIS A 206 -4.55 29.74 1.39
CA HIS A 206 -4.42 29.91 -0.06
C HIS A 206 -2.98 29.67 -0.51
N GLY A 207 -2.83 29.12 -1.72
CA GLY A 207 -1.54 28.90 -2.37
C GLY A 207 -0.96 27.50 -2.16
N VAL A 208 0.23 27.30 -2.72
CA VAL A 208 0.95 26.02 -2.66
C VAL A 208 1.67 25.89 -1.32
N GLU A 209 1.82 24.65 -0.86
CA GLU A 209 2.68 24.30 0.26
C GLU A 209 4.08 24.93 0.11
N SER A 210 4.60 25.46 1.21
CA SER A 210 5.90 26.14 1.20
C SER A 210 6.77 25.66 2.36
N LEU A 211 8.00 25.29 2.04
CA LEU A 211 9.03 25.00 3.04
C LEU A 211 9.67 26.31 3.49
N VAL A 212 9.66 26.55 4.80
CA VAL A 212 10.24 27.76 5.42
C VAL A 212 11.34 27.39 6.40
N SER A 213 12.38 28.22 6.47
CA SER A 213 13.56 28.01 7.30
C SER A 213 13.97 29.23 8.11
N SER A 214 13.20 30.32 8.05
CA SER A 214 13.49 31.55 8.77
C SER A 214 12.21 32.28 9.17
N MET A 215 12.26 33.06 10.25
CA MET A 215 11.09 33.69 10.86
C MET A 215 10.38 34.68 9.92
N ASP A 216 11.15 35.38 9.09
CA ASP A 216 10.66 36.32 8.08
C ASP A 216 9.89 35.65 6.94
N GLN A 217 10.05 34.33 6.76
CA GLN A 217 9.29 33.55 5.79
C GLN A 217 7.95 33.04 6.34
N LEU A 218 7.72 33.17 7.65
CA LEU A 218 6.44 32.77 8.24
C LEU A 218 5.33 33.72 7.77
N PRO A 219 4.24 33.20 7.19
CA PRO A 219 3.17 34.06 6.71
C PRO A 219 2.43 34.72 7.87
N ALA A 220 1.90 35.92 7.65
CA ALA A 220 1.08 36.62 8.65
C ALA A 220 -0.30 35.96 8.83
N GLU A 221 -0.82 35.32 7.78
CA GLU A 221 -2.05 34.52 7.85
C GLU A 221 -1.87 33.22 8.65
N PRO A 222 -2.96 32.65 9.20
CA PRO A 222 -2.93 31.33 9.82
C PRO A 222 -2.40 30.24 8.88
N PHE A 223 -1.65 29.31 9.45
CA PHE A 223 -1.09 28.17 8.75
C PHE A 223 -1.06 26.95 9.67
N ARG A 224 -0.82 25.78 9.06
CA ARG A 224 -0.56 24.52 9.77
C ARG A 224 0.76 23.91 9.34
N ILE A 225 1.42 23.24 10.27
CA ILE A 225 2.66 22.49 10.00
C ILE A 225 2.29 21.10 9.48
N LEU A 226 2.81 20.74 8.30
CA LEU A 226 2.69 19.39 7.71
C LEU A 226 3.92 18.55 7.94
N THR A 227 5.09 19.18 7.83
CA THR A 227 6.38 18.52 7.89
C THR A 227 7.31 19.31 8.78
N VAL A 228 8.06 18.61 9.62
CA VAL A 228 9.21 19.13 10.37
C VAL A 228 10.45 18.38 9.90
N THR A 229 11.47 19.11 9.44
CA THR A 229 12.73 18.51 9.01
C THR A 229 13.94 19.30 9.50
N PHE A 230 14.96 18.58 9.93
CA PHE A 230 16.28 19.13 10.28
C PHE A 230 17.36 18.74 9.26
N GLU A 231 16.96 18.21 8.09
CA GLU A 231 17.89 17.80 7.05
C GLU A 231 18.66 19.00 6.46
N LYS A 232 19.98 18.83 6.27
CA LYS A 232 20.89 19.84 5.70
C LYS A 232 21.03 21.12 6.53
N SER A 233 20.93 21.05 7.85
CA SER A 233 21.44 22.13 8.69
C SER A 233 22.97 22.17 8.59
N ASP A 234 23.55 23.36 8.35
CA ASP A 234 25.01 23.53 8.25
C ASP A 234 25.74 23.19 9.57
N GLN A 235 24.98 23.06 10.66
CA GLN A 235 25.43 22.71 12.00
C GLN A 235 24.69 21.47 12.49
N LYS A 236 25.37 20.61 13.24
CA LYS A 236 24.74 19.45 13.87
C LYS A 236 23.81 19.91 15.01
N VAL A 237 22.50 19.95 14.73
CA VAL A 237 21.48 20.40 15.68
C VAL A 237 21.38 19.38 16.82
N THR A 238 21.29 19.88 18.06
CA THR A 238 20.96 19.05 19.23
C THR A 238 19.52 19.30 19.63
N LEU A 239 18.66 18.31 19.43
CA LEU A 239 17.23 18.43 19.68
C LEU A 239 16.92 18.25 21.17
N PRO A 240 16.09 19.14 21.75
CA PRO A 240 15.55 18.99 23.09
C PRO A 240 14.38 17.99 23.10
N ASN A 241 13.58 18.00 24.17
CA ASN A 241 12.34 17.24 24.21
C ASN A 241 11.36 17.65 23.10
N LEU A 242 10.88 16.66 22.34
CA LEU A 242 10.03 16.83 21.15
C LEU A 242 8.53 16.63 21.44
N SER A 243 8.11 16.38 22.68
CA SER A 243 6.70 16.08 23.03
C SER A 243 5.70 17.15 22.56
N ARG A 244 6.14 18.41 22.46
CA ARG A 244 5.28 19.49 21.93
C ARG A 244 4.79 19.21 20.50
N LEU A 245 5.55 18.48 19.69
CA LEU A 245 5.16 18.15 18.32
C LEU A 245 3.92 17.26 18.26
N SER A 246 3.62 16.50 19.33
CA SER A 246 2.44 15.63 19.42
C SER A 246 1.11 16.38 19.47
N ARG A 247 1.15 17.70 19.67
CA ARG A 247 -0.05 18.56 19.66
C ARG A 247 -0.33 19.17 18.28
N LEU A 248 0.53 18.93 17.29
CA LEU A 248 0.29 19.36 15.91
C LEU A 248 -0.72 18.41 15.27
N LEU A 249 -1.87 18.96 14.87
CA LEU A 249 -3.00 18.17 14.37
C LEU A 249 -2.76 17.59 12.98
N THR A 250 -1.91 18.24 12.19
CA THR A 250 -1.67 17.91 10.78
C THR A 250 -0.22 17.53 10.51
N LEU A 251 0.57 17.16 11.52
CA LEU A 251 1.95 16.75 11.26
C LEU A 251 1.98 15.35 10.63
N HIS A 252 2.32 15.27 9.33
CA HIS A 252 2.43 14.02 8.59
C HIS A 252 3.85 13.46 8.58
N SER A 253 4.86 14.33 8.67
CA SER A 253 6.26 13.93 8.54
C SER A 253 7.16 14.60 9.56
N LEU A 254 7.93 13.78 10.28
CA LEU A 254 9.00 14.22 11.17
C LEU A 254 10.33 13.60 10.72
N ASN A 255 11.28 14.45 10.33
CA ASN A 255 12.64 14.04 10.01
C ASN A 255 13.66 14.67 10.96
N ILE A 256 14.13 13.85 11.91
CA ILE A 256 15.20 14.19 12.86
C ILE A 256 16.54 13.54 12.50
N SER A 257 16.67 13.00 11.29
CA SER A 257 17.89 12.34 10.85
C SER A 257 19.10 13.28 10.95
N ASP A 258 20.28 12.73 11.21
CA ASP A 258 21.54 13.46 11.41
C ASP A 258 21.60 14.42 12.62
N CYS A 259 20.55 14.49 13.43
CA CYS A 259 20.55 15.29 14.64
C CYS A 259 21.25 14.58 15.82
N ASN A 260 21.77 15.38 16.74
CA ASN A 260 22.06 14.93 18.10
C ASN A 260 20.79 15.05 18.97
N LEU A 261 20.70 14.29 20.05
CA LEU A 261 19.53 14.27 20.92
C LEU A 261 19.97 14.51 22.37
N GLN A 262 19.28 15.40 23.07
CA GLN A 262 19.38 15.47 24.54
C GLN A 262 18.83 14.18 25.17
N PRO A 263 19.20 13.87 26.44
CA PRO A 263 18.43 12.91 27.22
C PRO A 263 16.94 13.25 27.14
N ASP A 264 16.11 12.23 27.03
CA ASP A 264 14.64 12.37 26.98
C ASP A 264 14.09 13.18 25.79
N ALA A 265 14.88 13.38 24.72
CA ALA A 265 14.40 14.08 23.52
C ALA A 265 13.13 13.46 22.92
N LEU A 266 13.00 12.12 22.97
CA LEU A 266 11.85 11.38 22.48
C LEU A 266 10.79 11.09 23.56
N GLN A 267 11.04 11.47 24.82
CA GLN A 267 10.11 11.20 25.91
C GLN A 267 8.81 11.99 25.71
N GLY A 268 7.68 11.30 25.77
CA GLY A 268 6.36 11.90 25.58
C GLY A 268 6.04 12.29 24.14
N LEU A 269 6.89 11.92 23.17
CA LEU A 269 6.54 12.00 21.75
C LEU A 269 5.50 10.93 21.44
N GLU A 270 4.32 11.38 21.04
CA GLU A 270 3.22 10.59 20.50
C GLU A 270 2.92 11.00 19.05
N PHE A 271 2.46 10.05 18.25
CA PHE A 271 2.05 10.25 16.87
C PHE A 271 0.52 10.23 16.75
N SER A 272 -0.06 11.25 16.12
CA SER A 272 -1.48 11.30 15.81
C SER A 272 -1.79 10.49 14.54
N SER A 273 -3.08 10.30 14.23
CA SER A 273 -3.53 9.57 13.05
C SER A 273 -3.11 10.18 11.71
N SER A 274 -2.64 11.43 11.70
CA SER A 274 -2.12 12.10 10.50
C SER A 274 -0.64 11.79 10.25
N MET A 275 0.11 11.33 11.26
CA MET A 275 1.52 11.02 11.12
C MET A 275 1.71 9.78 10.25
N THR A 276 2.45 9.93 9.14
CA THR A 276 2.72 8.85 8.19
C THR A 276 4.21 8.56 8.04
N HIS A 277 5.07 9.55 8.27
CA HIS A 277 6.50 9.46 8.02
C HIS A 277 7.32 9.81 9.26
N PHE A 278 8.20 8.90 9.68
CA PHE A 278 9.17 9.19 10.72
C PHE A 278 10.58 8.77 10.31
N HIS A 279 11.51 9.73 10.34
CA HIS A 279 12.90 9.51 9.97
C HIS A 279 13.83 9.88 11.12
N MET A 280 14.62 8.91 11.59
CA MET A 280 15.54 9.08 12.71
C MET A 280 16.94 8.52 12.43
N ALA A 281 17.29 8.32 11.16
CA ALA A 281 18.57 7.75 10.78
C ALA A 281 19.74 8.62 11.25
N ARG A 282 20.84 7.97 11.67
CA ARG A 282 22.09 8.64 12.07
C ARG A 282 21.93 9.55 13.30
N THR A 283 20.95 9.27 14.14
CA THR A 283 20.83 9.86 15.48
C THR A 283 21.40 8.92 16.57
N PRO A 284 21.65 9.40 17.79
CA PRO A 284 22.03 8.54 18.92
C PRO A 284 20.93 7.58 19.38
N ALA A 285 19.66 7.87 19.09
CA ALA A 285 18.51 7.08 19.56
C ALA A 285 18.53 5.65 19.01
N LYS A 286 18.00 4.73 19.80
CA LYS A 286 17.85 3.31 19.53
C LYS A 286 16.40 2.94 19.30
N THR A 287 16.16 1.84 18.59
CA THR A 287 14.80 1.35 18.34
C THR A 287 14.06 0.98 19.62
N SER A 288 14.77 0.52 20.66
CA SER A 288 14.20 0.31 22.00
C SER A 288 13.60 1.58 22.63
N ASP A 289 14.09 2.76 22.25
CA ASP A 289 13.61 4.04 22.81
C ASP A 289 12.18 4.37 22.32
N LEU A 290 11.75 3.75 21.21
CA LEU A 290 10.40 3.87 20.66
C LEU A 290 9.39 2.94 21.33
N SER A 291 9.82 2.03 22.22
CA SER A 291 8.95 0.99 22.81
C SER A 291 7.73 1.53 23.59
N LYS A 292 7.74 2.82 23.96
CA LYS A 292 6.65 3.51 24.65
C LYS A 292 5.98 4.59 23.82
N THR A 293 6.44 4.82 22.59
CA THR A 293 5.88 5.83 21.69
C THR A 293 4.51 5.35 21.21
N ARG A 294 3.47 6.13 21.48
CA ARG A 294 2.11 5.84 20.99
C ARG A 294 1.94 6.31 19.56
N GLY A 295 1.08 5.64 18.79
CA GLY A 295 0.76 6.03 17.42
C GLY A 295 1.74 5.51 16.36
N LEU A 296 2.67 4.62 16.72
CA LEU A 296 3.53 3.93 15.75
C LEU A 296 2.70 3.12 14.74
N GLU A 297 1.48 2.73 15.09
CA GLU A 297 0.57 2.03 14.22
C GLU A 297 0.08 2.88 13.03
N TYR A 298 0.25 4.20 13.06
CA TYR A 298 -0.14 5.09 11.97
C TYR A 298 0.94 5.25 10.90
N LEU A 299 2.19 4.86 11.20
CA LEU A 299 3.31 5.07 10.28
C LEU A 299 3.18 4.20 9.02
N ASP A 300 3.33 4.86 7.88
CA ASP A 300 3.47 4.25 6.56
C ASP A 300 4.95 4.10 6.19
N THR A 301 5.76 5.11 6.52
CA THR A 301 7.19 5.17 6.19
C THR A 301 8.03 5.37 7.46
N PHE A 302 9.04 4.53 7.64
CA PHE A 302 9.97 4.62 8.77
C PHE A 302 11.42 4.48 8.30
N GLU A 303 12.29 5.38 8.78
CA GLU A 303 13.70 5.42 8.42
C GLU A 303 14.62 5.40 9.63
N VAL A 304 15.59 4.48 9.61
CA VAL A 304 16.53 4.23 10.71
C VAL A 304 17.89 3.75 10.19
N SER A 305 18.96 3.91 10.97
CA SER A 305 20.23 3.23 10.69
C SER A 305 20.30 1.85 11.33
N ALA A 306 20.93 0.89 10.64
CA ALA A 306 21.12 -0.45 11.16
C ALA A 306 21.88 -0.47 12.50
N SER A 307 22.76 0.50 12.74
CA SER A 307 23.47 0.68 14.04
C SER A 307 22.58 1.16 15.19
N GLN A 308 21.37 1.63 14.90
CA GLN A 308 20.37 2.04 15.88
C GLN A 308 19.40 0.91 16.26
N VAL A 309 19.34 -0.15 15.46
CA VAL A 309 18.53 -1.33 15.75
C VAL A 309 19.21 -2.16 16.85
N ASN A 310 18.64 -2.15 18.06
CA ASN A 310 19.17 -2.87 19.23
C ASN A 310 18.22 -3.92 19.83
N ASP A 311 17.05 -4.08 19.23
CA ASP A 311 15.94 -4.91 19.69
C ASP A 311 15.59 -6.02 18.68
N ARG A 312 16.51 -6.33 17.75
CA ARG A 312 16.32 -7.31 16.68
C ARG A 312 15.03 -7.08 15.88
N PHE A 313 14.74 -5.81 15.59
CA PHE A 313 13.56 -5.37 14.82
C PHE A 313 12.21 -5.63 15.50
N GLN A 314 12.16 -5.89 16.81
CA GLN A 314 10.90 -6.02 17.55
C GLN A 314 10.02 -4.76 17.50
N PHE A 315 10.61 -3.56 17.35
CA PHE A 315 9.84 -2.32 17.15
C PHE A 315 8.83 -2.40 15.98
N LEU A 316 9.07 -3.25 14.97
CA LEU A 316 8.16 -3.43 13.84
C LEU A 316 6.80 -4.05 14.26
N ASP A 317 6.73 -4.76 15.39
CA ASP A 317 5.47 -5.30 15.93
C ASP A 317 4.47 -4.17 16.26
N GLN A 318 4.95 -2.94 16.48
CA GLN A 318 4.13 -1.77 16.77
C GLN A 318 3.78 -0.94 15.52
N MET A 319 4.24 -1.34 14.34
CA MET A 319 4.05 -0.61 13.08
C MET A 319 3.31 -1.46 12.03
N PRO A 320 2.13 -2.03 12.32
CA PRO A 320 1.44 -2.97 11.42
C PRO A 320 1.13 -2.37 10.02
N ASN A 321 0.94 -1.05 9.94
CA ASN A 321 0.63 -0.36 8.68
C ASN A 321 1.87 0.08 7.89
N LEU A 322 3.09 -0.22 8.36
CA LEU A 322 4.33 0.20 7.70
C LEU A 322 4.43 -0.41 6.30
N ARG A 323 4.63 0.44 5.30
CA ARG A 323 4.76 0.09 3.87
C ARG A 323 6.14 0.34 3.31
N ASP A 324 6.83 1.41 3.73
CA ASP A 324 8.20 1.72 3.31
C ASP A 324 9.14 1.75 4.51
N PHE A 325 10.03 0.76 4.57
CA PHE A 325 11.09 0.69 5.57
C PHE A 325 12.43 1.05 4.95
N ARG A 326 13.06 2.10 5.48
CA ARG A 326 14.34 2.63 4.99
C ARG A 326 15.43 2.35 6.01
N LEU A 327 16.41 1.53 5.61
CA LEU A 327 17.47 1.06 6.47
C LEU A 327 18.84 1.55 5.98
N TRP A 328 19.51 2.35 6.80
CA TRP A 328 20.83 2.88 6.50
C TRP A 328 21.96 1.97 6.96
N THR A 329 22.94 1.81 6.07
CA THR A 329 24.17 1.03 6.27
C THR A 329 23.95 -0.41 6.79
N PRO A 330 22.97 -1.18 6.27
CA PRO A 330 22.80 -2.55 6.73
C PRO A 330 23.98 -3.45 6.36
N ILE A 331 24.17 -4.49 7.16
CA ILE A 331 25.06 -5.62 6.88
C ILE A 331 24.20 -6.88 6.70
N THR A 332 24.74 -7.93 6.05
CA THR A 332 24.00 -9.19 5.80
C THR A 332 23.37 -9.76 7.06
N ARG A 333 24.07 -9.73 8.20
CA ARG A 333 23.52 -10.17 9.48
C ARG A 333 22.24 -9.43 9.87
N ALA A 334 22.19 -8.11 9.68
CA ALA A 334 21.00 -7.31 9.99
C ALA A 334 19.83 -7.66 9.08
N LEU A 335 20.09 -8.01 7.81
CA LEU A 335 19.06 -8.49 6.89
C LEU A 335 18.51 -9.86 7.31
N ASN A 336 19.38 -10.77 7.76
CA ASN A 336 18.96 -12.08 8.27
C ASN A 336 18.18 -11.95 9.59
N ASP A 337 18.56 -11.01 10.45
CA ASP A 337 17.83 -10.71 11.69
C ASP A 337 16.45 -10.11 11.37
N LEU A 338 16.36 -9.22 10.37
CA LEU A 338 15.10 -8.66 9.88
C LEU A 338 14.15 -9.76 9.36
N ALA A 339 14.64 -10.66 8.49
CA ALA A 339 13.86 -11.75 7.91
C ALA A 339 13.24 -12.68 8.98
N LYS A 340 13.91 -12.80 10.14
CA LYS A 340 13.47 -13.63 11.26
C LYS A 340 12.56 -12.91 12.26
N SER A 341 12.43 -11.59 12.16
CA SER A 341 11.64 -10.82 13.11
C SER A 341 10.13 -11.04 12.91
N SER A 342 9.37 -11.11 14.01
CA SER A 342 7.91 -11.22 13.98
C SER A 342 7.26 -10.04 13.27
N GLY A 343 7.73 -8.83 13.57
CA GLY A 343 7.16 -7.61 13.05
C GLY A 343 7.34 -7.50 11.54
N PHE A 344 8.49 -7.92 11.01
CA PHE A 344 8.67 -8.01 9.57
C PHE A 344 7.60 -8.90 8.91
N LYS A 345 7.22 -10.02 9.51
CA LYS A 345 6.17 -10.91 9.00
C LYS A 345 4.77 -10.34 9.13
N GLN A 346 4.51 -9.48 10.12
CA GLN A 346 3.17 -8.94 10.40
C GLN A 346 2.88 -7.60 9.71
N THR A 347 3.91 -6.79 9.45
CA THR A 347 3.78 -5.49 8.78
C THR A 347 3.21 -5.60 7.37
N ASN A 348 2.57 -4.53 6.89
CA ASN A 348 2.13 -4.41 5.50
C ASN A 348 3.25 -3.98 4.54
N LEU A 349 4.50 -4.39 4.80
CA LEU A 349 5.67 -3.87 4.11
C LEU A 349 5.61 -4.16 2.60
N ARG A 350 5.87 -3.12 1.80
CA ARG A 350 5.88 -3.16 0.32
C ARG A 350 7.21 -2.70 -0.26
N PHE A 351 7.95 -1.90 0.48
CA PHE A 351 9.25 -1.37 0.10
C PHE A 351 10.26 -1.55 1.21
N LEU A 352 11.39 -2.17 0.88
CA LEU A 352 12.57 -2.19 1.73
C LEU A 352 13.69 -1.43 1.01
N ASN A 353 13.94 -0.20 1.46
CA ASN A 353 14.95 0.68 0.91
C ASN A 353 16.26 0.53 1.70
N LEU A 354 17.29 -0.02 1.05
CA LEU A 354 18.60 -0.26 1.64
C LEU A 354 19.59 0.83 1.21
N TYR A 355 20.05 1.67 2.14
CA TYR A 355 21.06 2.70 1.86
C TYR A 355 22.45 2.16 2.19
N THR A 356 23.18 1.63 1.21
CA THR A 356 24.25 0.64 1.49
C THR A 356 25.67 1.19 1.53
N ALA A 357 25.85 2.49 1.27
CA ALA A 357 27.19 3.07 1.06
C ALA A 357 28.04 2.29 0.03
N GLY A 358 27.40 1.66 -0.96
CA GLY A 358 28.05 0.86 -2.00
C GLY A 358 28.23 -0.63 -1.66
N ARG A 359 27.78 -1.09 -0.48
CA ARG A 359 27.81 -2.51 -0.11
C ARG A 359 26.85 -3.32 -1.01
N ALA A 360 27.33 -4.48 -1.45
CA ALA A 360 26.52 -5.50 -2.12
C ALA A 360 25.99 -6.53 -1.11
N PHE A 361 24.82 -7.11 -1.42
CA PHE A 361 24.22 -8.21 -0.67
C PHE A 361 24.15 -9.45 -1.55
N ASP A 362 24.34 -10.62 -0.94
CA ASP A 362 24.20 -11.88 -1.64
C ASP A 362 22.74 -12.14 -2.04
N SER A 363 22.54 -12.94 -3.09
CA SER A 363 21.21 -13.24 -3.59
C SER A 363 20.38 -14.10 -2.63
N ALA A 364 21.01 -14.82 -1.70
CA ALA A 364 20.31 -15.71 -0.77
C ALA A 364 19.60 -14.92 0.33
N ALA A 365 20.24 -13.92 0.92
CA ALA A 365 19.64 -13.02 1.90
C ALA A 365 18.48 -12.19 1.30
N ILE A 366 18.63 -11.74 0.06
CA ILE A 366 17.56 -11.05 -0.67
C ILE A 366 16.38 -12.00 -0.94
N HIS A 367 16.66 -13.23 -1.35
CA HIS A 367 15.63 -14.25 -1.56
C HIS A 367 14.92 -14.63 -0.26
N GLU A 368 15.63 -14.76 0.86
CA GLU A 368 15.04 -15.05 2.18
C GLU A 368 14.04 -13.96 2.58
N LEU A 369 14.43 -12.68 2.45
CA LEU A 369 13.54 -11.54 2.71
C LEU A 369 12.28 -11.56 1.83
N GLN A 370 12.41 -11.84 0.53
CA GLN A 370 11.26 -11.89 -0.38
C GLN A 370 10.42 -13.17 -0.22
N SER A 371 11.00 -14.27 0.25
CA SER A 371 10.23 -15.47 0.59
C SER A 371 9.31 -15.21 1.79
N GLU A 372 9.77 -14.42 2.76
CA GLU A 372 8.99 -14.01 3.93
C GLU A 372 7.98 -12.91 3.59
N LYS A 373 8.31 -12.03 2.63
CA LYS A 373 7.42 -10.99 2.11
C LYS A 373 7.39 -10.94 0.57
N PRO A 374 6.61 -11.83 -0.09
CA PRO A 374 6.57 -11.93 -1.56
C PRO A 374 6.03 -10.68 -2.26
N GLY A 375 5.19 -9.90 -1.57
CA GLY A 375 4.63 -8.64 -2.09
C GLY A 375 5.57 -7.43 -1.99
N MET A 376 6.82 -7.62 -1.54
CA MET A 376 7.75 -6.53 -1.23
C MET A 376 8.83 -6.38 -2.32
N SER A 377 9.04 -5.12 -2.73
CA SER A 377 10.20 -4.71 -3.53
C SER A 377 11.37 -4.34 -2.62
N ILE A 378 12.56 -4.84 -2.92
CA ILE A 378 13.80 -4.43 -2.26
C ILE A 378 14.52 -3.47 -3.19
N ILE A 379 14.87 -2.28 -2.70
CA ILE A 379 15.51 -1.21 -3.45
C ILE A 379 16.86 -0.94 -2.82
N VAL A 380 17.91 -0.86 -3.65
CA VAL A 380 19.23 -0.45 -3.19
C VAL A 380 19.51 0.98 -3.60
N ASN A 381 19.86 1.79 -2.59
CA ASN A 381 20.26 3.19 -2.71
C ASN A 381 21.76 3.27 -2.39
N ALA A 382 22.58 3.55 -3.39
CA ALA A 382 24.04 3.65 -3.23
C ALA A 382 24.55 5.04 -3.68
N PRO A 383 25.55 5.62 -3.00
CA PRO A 383 26.13 6.89 -3.40
C PRO A 383 26.57 6.88 -4.86
N LYS A 384 26.21 7.92 -5.61
CA LYS A 384 26.57 8.11 -7.04
C LYS A 384 26.02 7.04 -8.00
N GLN A 385 25.08 6.20 -7.55
CA GLN A 385 24.39 5.22 -8.39
C GLN A 385 22.89 5.53 -8.42
N ARG A 386 22.22 5.21 -9.54
CA ARG A 386 20.76 5.27 -9.59
C ARG A 386 20.17 4.18 -8.69
N PRO A 387 19.08 4.46 -7.95
CA PRO A 387 18.34 3.43 -7.24
C PRO A 387 17.92 2.32 -8.20
N ARG A 388 18.02 1.07 -7.73
CA ARG A 388 17.69 -0.12 -8.52
C ARG A 388 17.06 -1.18 -7.65
N TYR A 389 16.28 -2.06 -8.26
CA TYR A 389 15.71 -3.20 -7.57
C TYR A 389 16.77 -4.27 -7.27
N LEU A 390 16.60 -4.95 -6.14
CA LEU A 390 17.24 -6.21 -5.80
C LEU A 390 16.17 -7.30 -5.74
N GLY A 391 16.44 -8.45 -6.37
CA GLY A 391 15.46 -9.54 -6.43
C GLY A 391 14.29 -9.20 -7.36
N ILE A 392 13.09 -9.61 -6.98
CA ILE A 392 11.86 -9.44 -7.77
C ILE A 392 11.33 -7.99 -7.62
N PRO A 393 11.15 -7.23 -8.72
CA PRO A 393 10.68 -5.85 -8.68
C PRO A 393 9.15 -5.76 -8.61
N VAL A 394 8.55 -6.19 -7.51
CA VAL A 394 7.09 -6.33 -7.34
C VAL A 394 6.31 -5.05 -7.68
N ALA A 395 6.85 -3.87 -7.34
CA ALA A 395 6.23 -2.58 -7.64
C ALA A 395 6.14 -2.30 -9.14
N ARG A 396 7.14 -2.77 -9.91
CA ARG A 396 7.13 -2.72 -11.37
C ARG A 396 6.09 -3.66 -11.94
N GLU A 397 5.99 -4.89 -11.42
CA GLU A 397 4.97 -5.86 -11.85
C GLU A 397 3.55 -5.33 -11.61
N ALA A 398 3.33 -4.70 -10.45
CA ALA A 398 2.07 -4.04 -10.14
C ALA A 398 1.75 -2.90 -11.12
N ALA A 399 2.74 -2.08 -11.47
CA ALA A 399 2.58 -1.06 -12.51
C ALA A 399 2.17 -1.70 -13.85
N ILE A 400 2.90 -2.72 -14.32
CA ILE A 400 2.58 -3.42 -15.58
C ILE A 400 1.16 -4.00 -15.57
N GLU A 401 0.72 -4.55 -14.44
CA GLU A 401 -0.63 -5.07 -14.29
C GLU A 401 -1.69 -3.97 -14.46
N LEU A 402 -1.47 -2.79 -13.86
CA LEU A 402 -2.36 -1.64 -14.04
C LEU A 402 -2.34 -1.12 -15.49
N LEU A 403 -1.17 -1.06 -16.13
CA LEU A 403 -1.05 -0.67 -17.53
C LEU A 403 -1.80 -1.66 -18.45
N ASN A 404 -1.74 -2.96 -18.17
CA ASN A 404 -2.47 -3.99 -18.91
C ASN A 404 -4.00 -3.85 -18.81
N ARG A 405 -4.48 -3.24 -17.72
CA ARG A 405 -5.90 -2.93 -17.50
C ARG A 405 -6.32 -1.59 -18.11
N GLY A 406 -5.44 -0.95 -18.88
CA GLY A 406 -5.73 0.30 -19.58
C GLY A 406 -5.46 1.55 -18.74
N CYS A 407 -4.84 1.42 -17.57
CA CYS A 407 -4.39 2.59 -16.82
C CYS A 407 -3.22 3.26 -17.56
N VAL A 408 -3.11 4.57 -17.40
CA VAL A 408 -1.93 5.35 -17.79
C VAL A 408 -1.23 5.79 -16.52
N ILE A 409 0.09 5.62 -16.45
CA ILE A 409 0.89 6.07 -15.33
C ILE A 409 1.95 7.04 -15.86
N GLU A 410 1.90 8.28 -15.42
CA GLU A 410 2.93 9.27 -15.76
C GLU A 410 4.04 9.22 -14.72
N ALA A 411 5.28 9.16 -15.19
CA ALA A 411 6.49 9.11 -14.36
C ALA A 411 7.62 9.92 -15.03
N PRO A 412 8.61 10.41 -14.25
CA PRO A 412 9.73 11.16 -14.82
C PRO A 412 10.60 10.24 -15.66
N GLY A 413 11.23 10.77 -16.71
CA GLY A 413 12.09 9.98 -17.58
C GLY A 413 13.31 10.72 -18.11
N PRO A 414 14.21 10.03 -18.84
CA PRO A 414 15.45 10.63 -19.33
C PRO A 414 15.16 11.79 -20.29
N GLY A 415 15.41 13.03 -19.87
CA GLY A 415 15.27 14.23 -20.70
C GLY A 415 13.83 14.72 -20.92
N GLN A 416 12.83 14.09 -20.29
CA GLN A 416 11.43 14.54 -20.29
C GLN A 416 10.92 14.67 -18.86
N ILE A 417 10.15 15.73 -18.60
CA ILE A 417 9.59 15.99 -17.27
C ILE A 417 8.52 14.93 -16.92
N PHE A 418 7.77 14.44 -17.92
CA PHE A 418 6.72 13.42 -17.75
C PHE A 418 6.66 12.47 -18.95
N ILE A 419 6.75 11.17 -18.70
CA ILE A 419 6.53 10.10 -19.68
C ILE A 419 5.23 9.37 -19.33
N PRO A 420 4.24 9.31 -20.25
CA PRO A 420 3.06 8.48 -20.05
C PRO A 420 3.36 7.01 -20.38
N PHE A 421 3.37 6.17 -19.36
CA PHE A 421 3.43 4.71 -19.49
C PHE A 421 2.03 4.16 -19.68
N ASN A 422 1.89 3.19 -20.58
CA ASN A 422 0.64 2.53 -20.94
C ASN A 422 0.95 1.10 -21.39
N LYS A 423 -0.07 0.33 -21.80
CA LYS A 423 0.10 -1.05 -22.24
C LYS A 423 1.16 -1.23 -23.36
N SER A 424 1.36 -0.23 -24.21
CA SER A 424 2.33 -0.23 -25.31
C SER A 424 3.71 0.31 -24.92
N HIS A 425 3.84 0.92 -23.74
CA HIS A 425 5.08 1.51 -23.25
C HIS A 425 5.24 1.21 -21.75
N SER A 426 5.99 0.17 -21.44
CA SER A 426 6.19 -0.33 -20.07
C SER A 426 7.42 0.30 -19.38
N PRO A 427 7.43 0.35 -18.04
CA PRO A 427 8.60 0.81 -17.29
C PRO A 427 9.85 -0.05 -17.50
N SER A 428 11.01 0.59 -17.36
CA SER A 428 12.33 -0.06 -17.39
C SER A 428 12.39 -1.24 -16.42
N GLU A 429 13.12 -2.29 -16.81
CA GLU A 429 13.36 -3.49 -15.98
C GLU A 429 14.35 -3.23 -14.86
N THR A 430 15.28 -2.29 -15.06
CA THR A 430 16.44 -2.09 -14.18
C THR A 430 16.35 -0.81 -13.38
N GLU A 431 15.64 0.19 -13.88
CA GLU A 431 15.48 1.47 -13.21
C GLU A 431 14.28 1.46 -12.26
N LEU A 432 14.43 2.17 -11.14
CA LEU A 432 13.34 2.36 -10.19
C LEU A 432 12.19 3.11 -10.86
N PHE A 433 10.99 2.51 -10.81
CA PHE A 433 9.79 3.14 -11.32
C PHE A 433 9.20 4.08 -10.26
N THR A 434 9.00 5.35 -10.60
CA THR A 434 8.53 6.39 -9.67
C THR A 434 7.28 7.07 -10.24
N PRO A 435 6.07 6.54 -9.97
CA PRO A 435 4.84 7.12 -10.47
C PRO A 435 4.62 8.53 -9.89
N LEU A 436 4.18 9.46 -10.72
CA LEU A 436 3.73 10.79 -10.29
C LEU A 436 2.21 10.88 -10.36
N LYS A 437 1.62 10.38 -11.45
CA LYS A 437 0.18 10.44 -11.69
C LYS A 437 -0.32 9.11 -12.22
N VAL A 438 -1.47 8.68 -11.73
CA VAL A 438 -2.18 7.50 -12.22
C VAL A 438 -3.52 7.95 -12.80
N ILE A 439 -3.84 7.48 -14.01
CA ILE A 439 -5.10 7.76 -14.71
C ILE A 439 -5.79 6.42 -14.95
N LEU A 440 -6.97 6.26 -14.38
CA LEU A 440 -7.83 5.09 -14.60
C LEU A 440 -8.64 5.27 -15.90
N PRO A 441 -8.81 4.21 -16.72
CA PRO A 441 -9.65 4.32 -17.91
C PRO A 441 -11.12 4.59 -17.52
N PRO A 442 -11.88 5.30 -18.38
CA PRO A 442 -13.27 5.64 -18.09
C PRO A 442 -14.13 4.39 -17.83
N GLY A 443 -14.96 4.45 -16.79
CA GLY A 443 -15.88 3.35 -16.47
C GLY A 443 -15.21 2.10 -15.91
N LEU A 444 -13.92 2.14 -15.56
CA LEU A 444 -13.21 1.01 -14.96
C LEU A 444 -14.00 0.49 -13.76
N LYS A 445 -14.24 -0.83 -13.72
CA LYS A 445 -14.75 -1.47 -12.52
C LYS A 445 -13.59 -1.78 -11.58
N PHE A 446 -13.50 -1.05 -10.47
CA PHE A 446 -12.46 -1.26 -9.47
C PHE A 446 -12.70 -2.58 -8.74
N THR A 447 -11.66 -3.40 -8.63
CA THR A 447 -11.73 -4.74 -8.03
C THR A 447 -10.64 -4.89 -6.97
N PRO A 448 -10.73 -5.89 -6.06
CA PRO A 448 -9.67 -6.17 -5.10
C PRO A 448 -8.29 -6.40 -5.74
N GLU A 449 -8.23 -7.00 -6.93
CA GLU A 449 -6.97 -7.21 -7.66
C GLU A 449 -6.36 -5.90 -8.18
N ILE A 450 -7.20 -4.90 -8.46
CA ILE A 450 -6.75 -3.55 -8.79
C ILE A 450 -6.30 -2.84 -7.51
N ALA A 451 -7.07 -2.96 -6.42
CA ALA A 451 -6.69 -2.42 -5.11
C ALA A 451 -5.33 -2.94 -4.64
N GLU A 452 -5.07 -4.24 -4.80
CA GLU A 452 -3.79 -4.85 -4.43
C GLU A 452 -2.64 -4.43 -5.36
N ALA A 453 -2.90 -4.23 -6.66
CA ALA A 453 -1.88 -3.65 -7.54
C ALA A 453 -1.55 -2.20 -7.14
N PHE A 454 -2.56 -1.40 -6.77
CA PHE A 454 -2.34 -0.07 -6.19
C PHE A 454 -1.57 -0.14 -4.87
N SER A 455 -1.86 -1.11 -4.00
CA SER A 455 -1.15 -1.27 -2.71
C SER A 455 0.34 -1.54 -2.89
N ARG A 456 0.76 -2.04 -4.06
CA ARG A 456 2.17 -2.33 -4.40
C ARG A 456 2.85 -1.22 -5.20
N LEU A 457 2.13 -0.18 -5.59
CA LEU A 457 2.75 0.99 -6.23
C LEU A 457 3.52 1.83 -5.21
N PRO A 458 4.61 2.47 -5.63
CA PRO A 458 5.23 3.53 -4.84
C PRO A 458 4.24 4.70 -4.67
N PRO A 459 4.46 5.58 -3.68
CA PRO A 459 3.66 6.80 -3.51
C PRO A 459 3.64 7.64 -4.80
N PHE A 460 2.49 8.22 -5.10
CA PHE A 460 2.27 9.11 -6.23
C PHE A 460 1.37 10.27 -5.78
N ILE A 461 1.42 11.39 -6.50
CA ILE A 461 0.82 12.65 -6.04
C ILE A 461 -0.59 12.87 -6.57
N LYS A 462 -0.97 12.22 -7.67
CA LYS A 462 -2.26 12.45 -8.32
C LYS A 462 -2.95 11.18 -8.85
N LEU A 463 -4.24 11.04 -8.56
CA LEU A 463 -5.13 10.05 -9.17
C LEU A 463 -6.23 10.75 -9.96
N GLU A 464 -6.47 10.31 -11.19
CA GLU A 464 -7.60 10.75 -12.02
C GLU A 464 -8.43 9.57 -12.51
N SER A 465 -9.75 9.73 -12.44
CA SER A 465 -10.71 8.77 -12.95
C SER A 465 -12.03 9.43 -13.29
N GLU A 466 -12.66 8.93 -14.35
CA GLU A 466 -14.02 9.29 -14.77
C GLU A 466 -14.88 8.02 -14.80
N GLY A 467 -16.05 8.04 -14.18
CA GLY A 467 -17.03 6.96 -14.31
C GLY A 467 -16.70 5.67 -13.55
N VAL A 468 -15.64 5.62 -12.73
CA VAL A 468 -15.20 4.39 -12.04
C VAL A 468 -16.34 3.76 -11.23
N LYS A 469 -16.41 2.43 -11.29
CA LYS A 469 -17.38 1.61 -10.54
C LYS A 469 -16.69 0.94 -9.35
N ASN A 470 -17.44 0.71 -8.27
CA ASN A 470 -16.93 0.33 -6.96
C ASN A 470 -15.93 1.35 -6.38
N ALA A 471 -16.20 2.64 -6.52
CA ALA A 471 -15.29 3.70 -6.10
C ALA A 471 -15.00 3.69 -4.58
N ASP A 472 -15.90 3.15 -3.75
CA ASP A 472 -15.68 2.95 -2.31
C ASP A 472 -14.47 2.05 -2.01
N LEU A 473 -14.22 1.03 -2.85
CA LEU A 473 -13.02 0.18 -2.71
C LEU A 473 -11.74 0.96 -2.99
N LEU A 474 -11.79 1.86 -3.98
CA LEU A 474 -10.67 2.73 -4.32
C LEU A 474 -10.43 3.75 -3.20
N ALA A 475 -11.47 4.37 -2.68
CA ALA A 475 -11.40 5.33 -1.57
C ALA A 475 -10.81 4.73 -0.29
N ALA A 476 -10.89 3.42 -0.10
CA ALA A 476 -10.31 2.71 1.04
C ALA A 476 -8.83 2.31 0.84
N VAL A 477 -8.24 2.52 -0.34
CA VAL A 477 -6.84 2.15 -0.61
C VAL A 477 -5.90 3.01 0.25
N PRO A 478 -5.10 2.42 1.16
CA PRO A 478 -4.25 3.21 2.05
C PRO A 478 -3.24 4.10 1.33
N LEU A 479 -2.79 3.72 0.12
CA LEU A 479 -1.86 4.54 -0.67
C LEU A 479 -2.41 5.94 -0.98
N LEU A 480 -3.74 6.10 -1.02
CA LEU A 480 -4.36 7.39 -1.32
C LEU A 480 -4.16 8.41 -0.21
N CYS A 481 -3.79 8.00 1.01
CA CYS A 481 -3.41 8.95 2.08
C CYS A 481 -2.18 9.79 1.70
N LEU A 482 -1.33 9.27 0.80
CA LEU A 482 -0.13 9.94 0.31
C LEU A 482 -0.38 10.76 -0.97
N CYS A 483 -1.60 10.71 -1.51
CA CYS A 483 -1.96 11.40 -2.74
C CYS A 483 -2.43 12.81 -2.42
N SER A 484 -1.71 13.81 -2.93
CA SER A 484 -2.09 15.22 -2.79
C SER A 484 -3.36 15.59 -3.58
N GLY A 485 -3.79 14.77 -4.54
CA GLY A 485 -5.07 14.98 -5.21
C GLY A 485 -5.69 13.73 -5.81
N VAL A 486 -6.95 13.48 -5.45
CA VAL A 486 -7.76 12.37 -5.97
C VAL A 486 -8.97 12.93 -6.71
N GLN A 487 -9.18 12.52 -7.96
CA GLN A 487 -10.33 12.91 -8.77
C GLN A 487 -11.12 11.66 -9.18
N LEU A 488 -12.38 11.58 -8.75
CA LEU A 488 -13.31 10.46 -8.98
C LEU A 488 -14.63 10.97 -9.58
N THR A 489 -14.55 11.64 -10.74
CA THR A 489 -15.74 12.24 -11.37
C THR A 489 -16.68 11.18 -11.91
N ASP A 490 -17.99 11.46 -11.87
CA ASP A 490 -19.06 10.60 -12.42
C ASP A 490 -19.05 9.15 -11.91
N SER A 491 -18.43 8.93 -10.74
CA SER A 491 -18.23 7.61 -10.15
C SER A 491 -19.42 7.18 -9.29
N ASP A 492 -19.45 5.92 -8.89
CA ASP A 492 -20.46 5.41 -7.95
C ASP A 492 -20.08 5.58 -6.47
N LEU A 493 -19.12 6.47 -6.16
CA LEU A 493 -18.68 6.79 -4.80
C LEU A 493 -19.88 7.15 -3.92
N SER A 494 -20.04 6.41 -2.84
CA SER A 494 -21.13 6.59 -1.89
C SER A 494 -20.75 7.52 -0.74
N ASP A 495 -21.75 7.91 0.05
CA ASP A 495 -21.55 8.59 1.33
C ASP A 495 -20.58 7.84 2.26
N GLN A 496 -20.66 6.51 2.29
CA GLN A 496 -19.78 5.67 3.11
C GLN A 496 -18.35 5.67 2.57
N GLY A 497 -18.17 5.57 1.25
CA GLY A 497 -16.86 5.65 0.62
C GLY A 497 -16.21 7.02 0.83
N PHE A 498 -16.99 8.09 0.72
CA PHE A 498 -16.56 9.46 0.98
C PHE A 498 -16.11 9.69 2.42
N GLU A 499 -16.88 9.20 3.40
CA GLU A 499 -16.47 9.28 4.81
C GLU A 499 -15.24 8.42 5.09
N THR A 500 -15.18 7.20 4.51
CA THR A 500 -14.01 6.30 4.64
C THR A 500 -12.76 6.97 4.11
N PHE A 501 -12.86 7.71 2.99
CA PHE A 501 -11.77 8.49 2.46
C PHE A 501 -11.23 9.44 3.54
N PHE A 502 -12.05 10.37 4.05
CA PHE A 502 -11.55 11.35 5.02
C PHE A 502 -11.16 10.77 6.38
N ARG A 503 -11.70 9.62 6.78
CA ARG A 503 -11.19 8.89 7.96
C ARG A 503 -9.75 8.41 7.77
N ASN A 504 -9.39 7.98 6.56
CA ASN A 504 -8.05 7.52 6.24
C ASN A 504 -7.11 8.67 5.83
N HIS A 505 -7.68 9.78 5.32
CA HIS A 505 -6.96 10.94 4.82
C HIS A 505 -7.62 12.22 5.38
N PRO A 506 -7.48 12.53 6.69
CA PRO A 506 -8.23 13.60 7.36
C PRO A 506 -8.05 15.01 6.77
N ASP A 507 -6.98 15.23 6.01
CA ASP A 507 -6.66 16.49 5.35
C ASP A 507 -6.44 16.35 3.84
N GLY A 508 -6.82 15.21 3.27
CA GLY A 508 -6.68 14.90 1.85
C GLY A 508 -7.53 15.78 0.94
N TYR A 509 -7.29 15.71 -0.37
CA TYR A 509 -8.09 16.38 -1.38
C TYR A 509 -8.88 15.39 -2.24
N LEU A 510 -10.20 15.60 -2.34
CA LEU A 510 -11.09 14.77 -3.16
C LEU A 510 -12.00 15.60 -4.08
N HIS A 511 -11.87 15.42 -5.38
CA HIS A 511 -12.82 15.93 -6.38
C HIS A 511 -13.80 14.82 -6.77
N ALA A 512 -15.08 14.97 -6.41
CA ALA A 512 -16.12 13.93 -6.50
C ALA A 512 -17.43 14.49 -7.09
N LYS A 513 -17.35 15.30 -8.13
CA LYS A 513 -18.52 15.74 -8.91
C LYS A 513 -19.16 14.57 -9.68
N GLY A 514 -20.47 14.60 -9.87
CA GLY A 514 -21.24 13.55 -10.54
C GLY A 514 -21.33 12.24 -9.74
N THR A 515 -21.07 12.27 -8.43
CA THR A 515 -21.08 11.08 -7.58
C THR A 515 -22.40 10.92 -6.82
N ARG A 516 -22.50 9.91 -5.95
CA ARG A 516 -23.71 9.65 -5.14
C ARG A 516 -23.66 10.30 -3.76
N ILE A 517 -22.73 11.23 -3.55
CA ILE A 517 -22.55 11.90 -2.26
C ILE A 517 -23.73 12.86 -2.03
N THR A 518 -24.41 12.68 -0.91
CA THR A 518 -25.51 13.55 -0.49
C THR A 518 -24.99 14.88 0.05
N LYS A 519 -25.82 15.94 -0.04
CA LYS A 519 -25.48 17.24 0.55
C LYS A 519 -25.29 17.11 2.06
N GLU A 520 -26.17 16.36 2.72
CA GLU A 520 -26.14 16.13 4.16
C GLU A 520 -24.83 15.48 4.62
N LYS A 521 -24.35 14.47 3.88
CA LYS A 521 -23.07 13.83 4.18
C LYS A 521 -21.90 14.76 3.91
N ALA A 522 -21.92 15.52 2.81
CA ALA A 522 -20.88 16.50 2.53
C ALA A 522 -20.79 17.56 3.66
N ASP A 523 -21.92 18.10 4.12
CA ASP A 523 -22.00 19.03 5.24
C ASP A 523 -21.58 18.38 6.58
N GLN A 524 -21.79 17.08 6.76
CA GLN A 524 -21.29 16.33 7.92
C GLN A 524 -19.76 16.22 7.88
N VAL A 525 -19.18 15.79 6.76
CA VAL A 525 -17.73 15.62 6.61
C VAL A 525 -17.01 16.96 6.74
N ASP A 526 -17.54 18.06 6.20
CA ASP A 526 -16.97 19.41 6.38
C ASP A 526 -16.99 19.89 7.85
N ARG A 527 -17.88 19.33 8.68
CA ARG A 527 -17.93 19.58 10.13
C ARG A 527 -16.99 18.67 10.92
N GLU A 528 -16.94 17.39 10.57
CA GLU A 528 -16.17 16.38 11.30
C GLU A 528 -14.67 16.41 10.96
N PHE A 529 -14.34 16.53 9.68
CA PHE A 529 -12.98 16.55 9.17
C PHE A 529 -12.59 17.99 8.83
N ARG A 530 -12.24 18.75 9.87
CA ARG A 530 -11.98 20.20 9.78
C ARG A 530 -10.99 20.60 8.68
N PHE A 531 -10.12 19.68 8.24
CA PHE A 531 -9.02 19.95 7.30
C PHE A 531 -9.19 19.27 5.93
N ALA A 532 -10.29 18.54 5.73
CA ALA A 532 -10.65 17.95 4.46
C ALA A 532 -10.82 19.05 3.39
N ALA A 533 -10.32 18.80 2.19
CA ALA A 533 -10.60 19.64 1.03
C ALA A 533 -11.35 18.80 -0.01
N PHE A 534 -12.53 19.24 -0.42
CA PHE A 534 -13.29 18.50 -1.42
C PHE A 534 -14.24 19.35 -2.26
N ASN A 535 -14.65 18.78 -3.39
CA ASN A 535 -15.64 19.37 -4.28
C ASN A 535 -16.64 18.29 -4.71
N THR A 536 -17.90 18.45 -4.33
CA THR A 536 -19.04 17.63 -4.78
C THR A 536 -19.99 18.47 -5.62
N ASP A 537 -21.09 17.89 -6.10
CA ASP A 537 -22.13 18.64 -6.83
C ASP A 537 -22.88 19.66 -5.96
N HIS A 538 -22.78 19.53 -4.64
CA HIS A 538 -23.60 20.29 -3.70
C HIS A 538 -22.78 21.20 -2.79
N VAL A 539 -21.58 20.76 -2.41
CA VAL A 539 -20.77 21.41 -1.37
C VAL A 539 -19.31 21.43 -1.81
N THR A 540 -18.66 22.57 -1.60
CA THR A 540 -17.22 22.69 -1.66
C THR A 540 -16.72 22.78 -0.22
N GLY A 541 -16.15 21.68 0.28
CA GLY A 541 -15.57 21.60 1.61
C GLY A 541 -14.19 22.24 1.60
N MET A 542 -14.11 23.45 2.14
CA MET A 542 -12.91 24.27 2.20
C MET A 542 -12.88 25.08 3.50
N ARG A 543 -13.51 24.57 4.56
CA ARG A 543 -13.84 25.37 5.74
C ARG A 543 -12.63 26.03 6.41
N TRP A 544 -11.52 25.30 6.53
CA TRP A 544 -10.26 25.84 7.06
C TRP A 544 -9.59 26.87 6.13
N LEU A 545 -9.90 26.88 4.83
CA LEU A 545 -9.48 27.90 3.87
C LEU A 545 -10.40 29.15 3.93
N ALA A 546 -11.63 29.02 4.45
CA ALA A 546 -12.68 30.04 4.42
C ALA A 546 -12.78 30.93 5.68
N GLU A 547 -12.02 30.63 6.75
CA GLU A 547 -12.18 31.28 8.06
C GLU A 547 -11.81 32.78 8.12
N LYS A 548 -11.26 33.39 7.07
CA LYS A 548 -11.00 34.84 7.03
C LYS A 548 -12.04 35.70 6.31
N GLN A 549 -12.93 35.12 5.49
CA GLN A 549 -13.93 35.95 4.79
C GLN A 549 -15.11 36.39 5.68
N ARG A 550 -15.30 35.76 6.84
CA ARG A 550 -16.33 36.20 7.80
C ARG A 550 -15.86 37.24 8.82
N SER A 551 -14.55 37.48 8.98
CA SER A 551 -14.04 38.49 9.92
C SER A 551 -13.84 39.88 9.31
N GLU A 552 -13.99 40.03 7.98
CA GLU A 552 -13.75 41.32 7.28
C GLU A 552 -14.97 41.82 6.49
N SER A 553 -16.15 41.21 6.62
CA SER A 553 -17.34 41.57 5.83
C SER A 553 -18.52 42.17 6.61
N GLU A 554 -18.34 42.58 7.87
CA GLU A 554 -19.28 43.50 8.53
C GLU A 554 -18.65 44.90 8.66
N PRO A 555 -19.11 45.90 7.88
CA PRO A 555 -18.92 47.29 8.23
C PRO A 555 -19.98 47.73 9.25
N GLU A 556 -19.55 48.49 10.28
CA GLU A 556 -20.44 49.32 11.12
C GLU A 556 -21.27 50.31 10.29
#